data_AF-A0A5U3IQI8-F1
#
_entry.id   AF-A0A5U3IQI8-F1
#
_cell.length_a   1.000
_cell.length_b   1.000
_cell.length_c   1.000
_cell.angle_alpha   90.00
_cell.angle_beta   90.00
_cell.angle_gamma   90.00
#
_symmetry.space_group_name_H-M   'P 1'
#
loop_
_entity.id
_entity.type
_entity.pdbx_description
1 polymer ?
#
loop_
_entity_poly.entity_id
_entity_poly.type
_entity_poly.pdbx_seq_one_letter_code
_entity_poly.pdbx_strand_id
1 'polypeptide(L)'
;MSKRTTKLKVSPALKNIDEHKTLRELVSETSHRPTSGSVITRVNFPLLEEDIAKFDLYSEENHALRISVLRAGLRALEILGEEQRADLIREAEFNRPKTGRKPVNK
;
A
#
# COMPACT_ATOMS: atom_id res chain seq x y z
N MET A 1 -30.81 43.27 7.40
CA MET A 1 -29.50 42.70 6.97
C MET A 1 -29.14 41.52 7.89
N SER A 2 -29.49 40.29 7.48
CA SER A 2 -29.28 39.09 8.30
C SER A 2 -27.85 38.56 8.14
N LYS A 3 -27.06 38.52 9.22
CA LYS A 3 -25.68 38.01 9.22
C LYS A 3 -25.71 36.47 9.10
N ARG A 4 -25.35 35.94 7.94
CA ARG A 4 -25.12 34.49 7.75
C ARG A 4 -23.89 34.07 8.56
N THR A 5 -24.10 33.37 9.67
CA THR A 5 -23.04 32.67 10.40
C THR A 5 -22.84 31.29 9.78
N THR A 6 -21.91 31.16 8.84
CA THR A 6 -21.45 29.83 8.40
C THR A 6 -20.63 29.22 9.52
N LYS A 7 -21.27 28.42 10.39
CA LYS A 7 -20.57 27.59 11.37
C LYS A 7 -19.59 26.69 10.60
N LEU A 8 -18.29 26.95 10.76
CA LEU A 8 -17.25 26.07 10.24
C LEU A 8 -17.47 24.68 10.84
N LYS A 9 -17.58 23.65 9.99
CA LYS A 9 -17.70 22.26 10.46
C LYS A 9 -16.39 21.90 11.15
N VAL A 10 -16.41 21.87 12.48
CA VAL A 10 -15.27 21.45 13.29
C VAL A 10 -15.00 19.98 13.02
N SER A 11 -13.79 19.66 12.55
CA SER A 11 -13.35 18.29 12.29
C SER A 11 -13.52 17.43 13.56
N PRO A 12 -14.03 16.18 13.46
CA PRO A 12 -14.12 15.26 14.59
C PRO A 12 -12.79 15.06 15.33
N ALA A 13 -11.65 15.23 14.64
CA ALA A 13 -10.31 15.12 15.21
C ALA A 13 -9.97 16.26 16.19
N LEU A 14 -10.66 17.40 16.12
CA LEU A 14 -10.47 18.53 17.04
C LEU A 14 -11.24 18.34 18.35
N LYS A 15 -12.04 17.27 18.49
CA LYS A 15 -12.78 16.96 19.73
C LYS A 15 -11.90 16.37 20.84
N ASN A 16 -10.69 15.92 20.50
CA ASN A 16 -9.75 15.28 21.43
C ASN A 16 -8.57 16.19 21.78
N ILE A 17 -8.72 17.50 21.62
CA ILE A 17 -7.72 18.46 22.09
C ILE A 17 -7.94 18.63 23.58
N ASP A 18 -7.04 18.04 24.36
CA ASP A 18 -7.02 18.21 25.80
C ASP A 18 -6.42 19.58 26.13
N GLU A 19 -7.26 20.48 26.65
CA GLU A 19 -6.88 21.85 27.03
C GLU A 19 -5.89 21.90 28.20
N HIS A 20 -5.69 20.78 28.90
CA HIS A 20 -4.75 20.67 30.01
C HIS A 20 -3.37 20.14 29.60
N LYS A 21 -3.17 19.79 28.32
CA LYS A 21 -1.86 19.35 27.84
C LYS A 21 -0.84 20.47 27.93
N THR A 22 0.24 20.21 28.64
CA THR A 22 1.34 21.14 28.74
C THR A 22 2.08 21.23 27.41
N LEU A 23 2.65 22.40 27.11
CA LEU A 23 3.47 22.63 25.91
C LEU A 23 4.61 21.60 25.78
N ARG A 24 5.11 21.10 26.92
CA ARG A 24 6.13 20.06 27.00
C ARG A 24 5.61 18.69 26.56
N GLU A 25 4.39 18.32 26.92
CA GLU A 25 3.76 17.06 26.49
C GLU A 25 3.44 17.11 25.00
N LEU A 26 2.97 18.25 24.48
CA LEU A 26 2.75 18.44 23.04
C LEU A 26 4.05 18.31 22.23
N VAL A 27 5.13 18.96 22.69
CA VAL A 27 6.45 18.86 22.06
C VAL A 27 6.99 17.44 22.15
N SER A 28 6.77 16.75 23.27
CA SER A 28 7.13 15.34 23.42
C SER A 28 6.36 14.47 22.42
N GLU A 29 5.03 14.55 22.38
CA GLU A 29 4.17 13.77 21.46
C GLU A 29 4.51 14.00 19.99
N THR A 30 4.80 15.25 19.60
CA THR A 30 5.20 15.60 18.23
C THR A 30 6.65 15.25 17.89
N SER A 31 7.51 15.07 18.90
CA SER A 31 8.90 14.61 18.74
C SER A 31 9.01 13.09 18.57
N HIS A 32 7.99 12.33 18.99
CA HIS A 32 7.92 10.91 18.66
C HIS A 32 7.63 10.78 17.16
N ARG A 33 8.53 10.08 16.43
CA ARG A 33 8.24 9.71 15.05
C ARG A 33 6.91 8.97 15.03
N PRO A 34 5.97 9.31 14.13
CA PRO A 34 4.67 8.65 14.09
C PRO A 34 4.90 7.13 13.95
N THR A 35 4.15 6.33 14.70
CA THR A 35 4.15 4.86 14.59
C THR A 35 3.76 4.40 13.18
N SER A 36 3.21 5.31 12.35
CA SER A 36 3.02 5.12 10.91
C SER A 36 4.31 5.13 10.09
N GLY A 37 5.46 5.38 10.71
CA GLY A 37 6.79 5.18 10.14
C GLY A 37 7.18 3.71 10.16
N SER A 38 6.29 2.81 9.70
CA SER A 38 6.73 1.48 9.33
C SER A 38 7.89 1.66 8.35
N VAL A 39 9.01 0.98 8.61
CA VAL A 39 10.18 1.07 7.75
C VAL A 39 9.76 0.51 6.38
N ILE A 40 9.44 1.39 5.45
CA ILE A 40 9.08 1.00 4.09
C ILE A 40 10.37 0.63 3.37
N THR A 41 10.66 -0.66 3.30
CA THR A 41 11.69 -1.18 2.41
C THR A 41 11.13 -1.19 0.99
N ARG A 42 11.65 -0.31 0.13
CA ARG A 42 11.29 -0.31 -1.30
C ARG A 42 11.97 -1.48 -1.97
N VAL A 43 11.18 -2.40 -2.52
CA VAL A 43 11.66 -3.50 -3.35
C VAL A 43 11.14 -3.25 -4.76
N ASN A 44 12.07 -3.12 -5.72
CA ASN A 44 11.74 -3.00 -7.13
C ASN A 44 11.98 -4.36 -7.79
N PHE A 45 10.95 -4.92 -8.42
CA PHE A 45 11.08 -6.12 -9.23
C PHE A 45 10.49 -5.86 -10.63
N PRO A 46 11.09 -6.44 -11.69
CA PRO A 46 10.57 -6.30 -13.03
C PRO A 46 9.24 -7.05 -13.17
N LEU A 47 8.31 -6.47 -13.91
CA LEU A 47 7.04 -7.06 -14.27
C LEU A 47 6.94 -7.15 -15.80
N LEU A 48 6.28 -8.20 -16.29
CA LEU A 48 5.88 -8.27 -17.69
C LEU A 48 4.66 -7.36 -17.92
N GLU A 49 4.42 -6.97 -19.17
CA GLU A 49 3.24 -6.20 -19.55
C GLU A 49 1.95 -6.93 -19.17
N GLU A 50 1.95 -8.26 -19.30
CA GLU A 50 0.83 -9.14 -18.92
C GLU A 50 0.55 -9.09 -17.41
N ASP A 51 1.60 -9.01 -16.58
CA ASP A 51 1.45 -8.89 -15.13
C ASP A 51 0.85 -7.54 -14.76
N ILE A 52 1.33 -6.46 -15.41
CA ILE A 52 0.81 -5.10 -15.22
C ILE A 52 -0.67 -5.04 -15.62
N ALA A 53 -1.03 -5.61 -16.76
CA ALA A 53 -2.41 -5.66 -17.22
C ALA A 53 -3.33 -6.39 -16.23
N LYS A 54 -2.88 -7.50 -15.63
CA LYS A 54 -3.64 -8.19 -14.57
C LYS A 54 -3.77 -7.34 -13.31
N PHE A 55 -2.69 -6.68 -12.89
CA PHE A 55 -2.74 -5.76 -11.74
C PHE A 55 -3.73 -4.63 -11.98
N ASP A 56 -3.76 -4.05 -13.19
CA ASP A 56 -4.69 -2.98 -13.54
C ASP A 56 -6.13 -3.46 -13.56
N LEU A 57 -6.41 -4.57 -14.24
CA LEU A 57 -7.73 -5.18 -14.28
C LEU A 57 -8.29 -5.39 -12.86
N TYR A 58 -7.55 -6.08 -11.99
CA TYR A 58 -8.03 -6.34 -10.62
C TYR A 58 -8.08 -5.10 -9.74
N SER A 59 -7.21 -4.12 -10.00
CA SER A 59 -7.27 -2.83 -9.30
C SER A 59 -8.52 -2.04 -9.70
N GLU A 60 -8.87 -2.02 -10.98
CA GLU A 60 -10.06 -1.35 -11.51
C GLU A 60 -11.35 -2.02 -11.02
N GLU A 61 -11.44 -3.35 -11.14
CA GLU A 61 -12.59 -4.14 -10.70
C GLU A 61 -12.93 -3.93 -9.21
N ASN A 62 -11.91 -3.74 -8.38
CA ASN A 62 -12.06 -3.66 -6.93
C ASN A 62 -11.84 -2.23 -6.38
N HIS A 63 -11.69 -1.23 -7.25
CA HIS A 63 -11.32 0.15 -6.90
C HIS A 63 -10.16 0.23 -5.88
N ALA A 64 -9.15 -0.60 -6.08
CA ALA A 64 -8.04 -0.80 -5.18
C ALA A 64 -6.71 -0.36 -5.79
N LEU A 65 -5.68 -0.18 -4.96
CA LEU A 65 -4.31 0.03 -5.42
C LEU A 65 -3.69 -1.30 -5.85
N ARG A 66 -2.79 -1.29 -6.83
CA ARG A 66 -2.02 -2.48 -7.26
C ARG A 66 -1.33 -3.21 -6.10
N ILE A 67 -0.85 -2.45 -5.10
CA ILE A 67 -0.23 -3.03 -3.89
C ILE A 67 -1.23 -3.85 -3.05
N SER A 68 -2.51 -3.48 -3.05
CA SER A 68 -3.57 -4.25 -2.39
C SER A 68 -3.80 -5.58 -3.10
N VAL A 69 -3.77 -5.59 -4.44
CA VAL A 69 -3.85 -6.81 -5.26
C VAL A 69 -2.66 -7.73 -4.96
N LEU A 70 -1.43 -7.19 -4.89
CA LEU A 70 -0.25 -7.96 -4.51
C LEU A 70 -0.41 -8.62 -3.13
N ARG A 71 -0.89 -7.85 -2.14
CA ARG A 71 -1.14 -8.36 -0.78
C ARG A 71 -2.21 -9.45 -0.76
N ALA A 72 -3.27 -9.31 -1.57
CA ALA A 72 -4.29 -10.33 -1.70
C ALA A 72 -3.72 -11.63 -2.29
N GLY A 73 -2.84 -11.53 -3.30
CA GLY A 73 -2.13 -12.69 -3.86
C GLY A 73 -1.25 -13.40 -2.82
N LEU A 74 -0.51 -12.65 -1.99
CA LEU A 74 0.28 -13.24 -0.90
C LEU A 74 -0.60 -13.95 0.13
N ARG A 75 -1.74 -13.35 0.49
CA ARG A 75 -2.72 -13.98 1.38
C ARG A 75 -3.32 -15.25 0.78
N ALA A 76 -3.57 -15.29 -0.53
CA ALA A 76 -4.04 -16.49 -1.20
C ALA A 76 -3.02 -17.64 -1.09
N LEU A 77 -1.71 -17.35 -1.22
CA LEU A 77 -0.65 -18.35 -1.05
C LEU A 77 -0.57 -18.90 0.39
N GLU A 78 -0.92 -18.10 1.41
CA GLU A 78 -0.97 -18.56 2.81
C GLU A 78 -2.07 -19.58 3.06
N ILE A 79 -3.15 -19.55 2.28
CA ILE A 79 -4.29 -20.48 2.41
C ILE A 79 -3.96 -21.86 1.81
N LEU A 80 -3.03 -21.91 0.85
CA LEU A 80 -2.64 -23.14 0.17
C LEU A 80 -1.76 -24.04 1.06
N GLY A 81 -1.85 -25.35 0.80
CA GLY A 81 -0.91 -26.33 1.36
C GLY A 81 0.53 -26.06 0.92
N GLU A 82 1.50 -26.54 1.70
CA GLU A 82 2.92 -26.26 1.46
C GLU A 82 3.41 -26.73 0.09
N GLU A 83 3.03 -27.95 -0.32
CA GLU A 83 3.40 -28.54 -1.61
C GLU A 83 2.83 -27.72 -2.78
N GLN A 84 1.53 -27.42 -2.75
CA GLN A 84 0.86 -26.61 -3.78
C GLN A 84 1.45 -25.21 -3.90
N ARG A 85 1.76 -24.57 -2.76
CA ARG A 85 2.42 -23.27 -2.76
C ARG A 85 3.81 -23.36 -3.38
N ALA A 86 4.58 -24.40 -3.08
CA ALA A 86 5.91 -24.60 -3.65
C ALA A 86 5.86 -24.81 -5.16
N ASP A 87 4.89 -25.59 -5.66
CA ASP A 87 4.71 -25.84 -7.09
C ASP A 87 4.36 -24.54 -7.84
N LEU A 88 3.41 -23.75 -7.34
CA LEU A 88 3.05 -22.47 -7.95
C LEU A 88 4.22 -21.48 -8.00
N ILE A 89 5.02 -21.42 -6.93
CA ILE A 89 6.22 -20.58 -6.90
C ILE A 89 7.23 -21.07 -7.93
N ARG A 90 7.41 -22.39 -8.08
CA ARG A 90 8.33 -22.99 -9.05
C ARG A 90 7.90 -22.69 -10.48
N GLU A 91 6.61 -22.77 -10.78
CA GLU A 91 6.05 -22.40 -12.09
C GLU A 91 6.27 -20.91 -12.38
N ALA A 92 6.03 -20.04 -11.39
CA ALA A 92 6.31 -18.61 -11.51
C ALA A 92 7.80 -18.33 -11.77
N GLU A 93 8.71 -19.04 -11.09
CA GLU A 93 10.16 -18.93 -11.29
C GLU A 93 10.62 -19.38 -12.69
N PHE A 94 9.94 -20.37 -13.28
CA PHE A 94 10.21 -20.83 -14.64
C PHE A 94 9.81 -19.77 -15.67
N ASN A 95 8.67 -19.13 -15.45
CA ASN A 95 8.11 -18.09 -16.34
C ASN A 95 8.67 -16.68 -16.05
N ARG A 96 9.61 -16.55 -15.11
CA ARG A 96 10.09 -15.22 -14.69
C ARG A 96 10.69 -14.44 -15.87
N PRO A 97 10.51 -13.10 -15.89
CA PRO A 97 11.17 -12.26 -16.88
C PRO A 97 12.70 -12.40 -16.75
N LYS A 98 13.34 -12.97 -17.76
CA LYS A 98 14.80 -13.00 -17.84
C LYS A 98 15.27 -11.58 -18.14
N THR A 99 16.13 -11.04 -17.28
CA THR A 99 16.78 -9.73 -17.46
C THR A 99 17.84 -9.80 -18.57
N GLY A 100 17.41 -10.09 -19.81
CA GLY A 100 18.24 -10.01 -21.01
C GLY A 100 18.22 -8.60 -21.60
N ARG A 101 19.27 -8.22 -22.34
CA ARG A 101 19.21 -7.06 -23.24
C ARG A 101 18.12 -7.31 -24.28
N LYS A 102 17.35 -6.27 -24.64
CA LYS A 102 16.49 -6.31 -25.83
C LYS A 102 17.32 -6.84 -27.01
N PRO A 103 16.80 -7.76 -27.85
CA PRO A 103 17.51 -8.16 -29.04
C PRO A 103 17.81 -6.90 -29.86
N VAL A 104 19.10 -6.60 -30.01
CA VAL A 104 19.58 -5.58 -30.92
C VAL A 104 19.42 -6.20 -32.30
N ASN A 105 18.24 -6.00 -32.90
CA ASN A 105 17.88 -6.10 -34.33
C ASN A 105 16.45 -6.63 -34.49
N LYS A 106 15.53 -5.70 -34.80
CA LYS A 106 14.40 -5.90 -35.72
C LYS A 106 14.36 -4.68 -36.62
#